data_AF-A0A1I1L1M2-F1
#
_entry.id   AF-A0A1I1L1M2-F1
#
_cell.length_a   1.000
_cell.length_b   1.000
_cell.length_c   1.000
_cell.angle_alpha   90.00
_cell.angle_beta   90.00
_cell.angle_gamma   90.00
#
_symmetry.space_group_name_H-M   'P 1'
#
loop_
_entity.id
_entity.type
_entity.pdbx_description
1 polymer ?
#
loop_
_entity_poly.entity_id
_entity_poly.type
_entity_poly.pdbx_seq_one_letter_code
_entity_poly.pdbx_strand_id
1 'polypeptide(L)'
;MNAAAGTGVRAVLAAALALLVRHRRRAYAAAAVATAANTVPDVLRQVLVWEDPDRWHALAVDVVGVATAVVAQLWVTGALLDLPRGGPARWRGALVRGTAVGWRALRRAPGTVLAGVVAGGAVSAVLTVPASVAALGADRVLGPLDTPGAGAFAVAAASDALASVVTLPFLALVLVLVGCAPVRPGDRRAPDRP
;
A
#
# COMPACT_ATOMS: atom_id res chain seq x y z
N MET A 1 -26.80 -13.42 3.90
CA MET A 1 -26.04 -12.27 4.45
C MET A 1 -24.81 -11.86 3.63
N ASN A 2 -24.28 -12.66 2.69
CA ASN A 2 -22.99 -12.38 2.01
C ASN A 2 -23.03 -11.39 0.82
N ALA A 3 -24.16 -11.26 0.11
CA ALA A 3 -24.22 -10.41 -1.09
C ALA A 3 -24.12 -8.90 -0.76
N ALA A 4 -24.82 -8.43 0.29
CA ALA A 4 -24.82 -7.02 0.67
C ALA A 4 -23.46 -6.54 1.20
N ALA A 5 -22.75 -7.40 1.95
CA ALA A 5 -21.38 -7.12 2.39
C ALA A 5 -20.40 -7.06 1.20
N GLY A 6 -20.53 -7.98 0.24
CA GLY A 6 -19.73 -7.98 -0.99
C GLY A 6 -19.94 -6.74 -1.86
N THR A 7 -21.18 -6.25 -1.97
CA THR A 7 -21.50 -4.99 -2.68
C THR A 7 -20.85 -3.78 -1.99
N GLY A 8 -20.81 -3.77 -0.65
CA GLY A 8 -20.15 -2.72 0.13
C GLY A 8 -18.64 -2.66 -0.09
N VAL A 9 -17.95 -3.81 -0.08
CA VAL A 9 -16.50 -3.88 -0.35
C VAL A 9 -16.18 -3.36 -1.74
N ARG A 10 -16.87 -3.86 -2.77
CA ARG A 10 -16.65 -3.43 -4.17
C ARG A 10 -16.87 -1.93 -4.36
N ALA A 11 -17.90 -1.37 -3.75
CA ALA A 11 -18.17 0.06 -3.81
C ALA A 11 -17.03 0.90 -3.22
N VAL A 12 -16.44 0.47 -2.09
CA VAL A 12 -15.30 1.16 -1.47
C VAL A 12 -14.06 1.08 -2.36
N LEU A 13 -13.74 -0.09 -2.93
CA LEU A 13 -12.58 -0.24 -3.82
C LEU A 13 -12.73 0.60 -5.09
N ALA A 14 -13.93 0.61 -5.70
CA ALA A 14 -14.23 1.42 -6.87
C ALA A 14 -14.15 2.93 -6.55
N ALA A 15 -14.66 3.36 -5.40
CA ALA A 15 -14.57 4.75 -4.95
C ALA A 15 -13.11 5.17 -4.68
N ALA A 16 -12.31 4.30 -4.07
CA ALA A 16 -10.89 4.54 -3.86
C ALA A 16 -10.15 4.71 -5.19
N LEU A 17 -10.44 3.85 -6.18
CA LEU A 17 -9.86 3.97 -7.52
C LEU A 17 -10.29 5.26 -8.23
N ALA A 18 -11.57 5.62 -8.16
CA ALA A 18 -12.07 6.87 -8.73
C ALA A 18 -11.39 8.11 -8.11
N LEU A 19 -11.19 8.11 -6.79
CA LEU A 19 -10.45 9.15 -6.10
C LEU A 19 -8.97 9.18 -6.50
N LEU A 20 -8.34 8.02 -6.66
CA LEU A 20 -6.96 7.91 -7.11
C LEU A 20 -6.80 8.50 -8.52
N VAL A 21 -7.70 8.17 -9.45
CA VAL A 21 -7.69 8.72 -10.82
C VAL A 21 -7.88 10.24 -10.78
N ARG A 22 -8.85 10.72 -10.00
CA ARG A 22 -9.15 12.16 -9.87
C ARG A 22 -8.00 12.95 -9.26
N HIS A 23 -7.27 12.38 -8.30
CA HIS A 23 -6.22 13.06 -7.54
C HIS A 23 -4.82 12.48 -7.77
N ARG A 24 -4.61 11.83 -8.92
CA ARG A 24 -3.39 11.06 -9.24
C ARG A 24 -2.09 11.79 -8.91
N ARG A 25 -1.98 13.08 -9.27
CA ARG A 25 -0.77 13.87 -9.03
C ARG A 25 -0.39 13.95 -7.56
N ARG A 26 -1.37 14.24 -6.69
CA ARG A 26 -1.15 14.37 -5.24
C ARG A 26 -0.93 13.02 -4.58
N ALA A 27 -1.71 12.03 -4.99
CA ALA A 27 -1.67 10.68 -4.46
C ALA A 27 -0.32 10.00 -4.76
N TYR A 28 0.13 10.05 -6.02
CA TYR A 28 1.44 9.51 -6.41
C TYR A 28 2.61 10.35 -5.92
N ALA A 29 2.48 11.67 -5.78
CA ALA A 29 3.53 12.47 -5.15
C ALA A 29 3.74 12.06 -3.67
N ALA A 30 2.67 11.82 -2.92
CA ALA A 30 2.77 11.35 -1.55
C ALA A 30 3.40 9.96 -1.45
N ALA A 31 2.99 9.03 -2.32
CA ALA A 31 3.60 7.71 -2.37
C ALA A 31 5.06 7.77 -2.81
N ALA A 32 5.42 8.58 -3.80
CA ALA A 32 6.81 8.75 -4.23
C ALA A 32 7.71 9.28 -3.09
N VAL A 33 7.24 10.27 -2.32
CA VAL A 33 7.96 10.77 -1.15
C VAL A 33 8.13 9.68 -0.08
N ALA A 34 7.06 8.94 0.21
CA ALA A 34 7.09 7.87 1.20
C ALA A 34 8.00 6.71 0.78
N THR A 35 7.92 6.28 -0.48
CA THR A 35 8.80 5.27 -1.06
C THR A 35 10.25 5.73 -1.03
N ALA A 36 10.56 6.93 -1.52
CA ALA A 36 11.94 7.44 -1.51
C ALA A 36 12.54 7.52 -0.10
N ALA A 37 11.76 7.96 0.88
CA ALA A 37 12.18 7.98 2.28
C ALA A 37 12.41 6.57 2.87
N ASN A 38 11.74 5.56 2.31
CA ASN A 38 11.83 4.17 2.76
C ASN A 38 12.93 3.37 2.03
N THR A 39 13.14 3.61 0.73
CA THR A 39 14.08 2.86 -0.11
C THR A 39 15.53 3.06 0.30
N VAL A 40 15.91 4.27 0.74
CA VAL A 40 17.31 4.56 1.11
C VAL A 40 17.76 3.76 2.35
N PRO A 41 17.02 3.77 3.48
CA PRO A 41 17.34 2.91 4.62
C PRO A 41 17.30 1.41 4.31
N ASP A 42 16.41 1.01 3.40
CA ASP A 42 16.19 -0.40 3.08
C ASP A 42 17.34 -0.98 2.26
N VAL A 43 17.79 -0.25 1.24
CA VAL A 43 19.01 -0.61 0.48
C VAL A 43 20.23 -0.59 1.39
N LEU A 44 20.35 0.37 2.31
CA LEU A 44 21.47 0.39 3.26
C LEU A 44 21.44 -0.83 4.20
N ARG A 45 20.27 -1.23 4.70
CA ARG A 45 20.11 -2.43 5.54
C ARG A 45 20.44 -3.71 4.80
N GLN A 46 19.97 -3.83 3.56
CA GLN A 46 20.23 -5.01 2.72
C GLN A 46 21.71 -5.13 2.35
N VAL A 47 22.41 -4.01 2.15
CA VAL A 47 23.87 -3.98 1.89
C VAL A 47 24.67 -4.30 3.16
N LEU A 48 24.26 -3.80 4.33
CA LEU A 48 24.97 -4.05 5.60
C LEU A 48 24.90 -5.50 6.09
N VAL A 49 23.88 -6.26 5.66
CA VAL A 49 23.69 -7.68 6.03
C VAL A 49 24.19 -8.64 4.95
N TRP A 50 24.69 -8.10 3.83
CA TRP A 50 25.10 -8.89 2.67
C TRP A 50 26.26 -9.87 2.97
N GLU A 51 27.10 -9.58 3.98
CA GLU A 51 28.29 -10.36 4.29
C GLU A 51 28.13 -11.37 5.46
N ASP A 52 27.07 -11.27 6.28
CA ASP A 52 26.83 -12.16 7.42
C ASP A 52 25.42 -12.81 7.34
N PRO A 53 25.28 -14.02 6.75
CA PRO A 53 24.00 -14.63 6.41
C PRO A 53 23.33 -15.37 7.58
N ASP A 54 23.44 -14.83 8.79
CA ASP A 54 22.72 -15.38 9.95
C ASP A 54 21.21 -15.17 9.79
N ARG A 55 20.43 -16.25 9.93
CA ARG A 55 18.95 -16.23 9.77
C ARG A 55 18.27 -15.16 10.61
N TRP A 56 18.82 -14.85 11.78
CA TRP A 56 18.29 -13.81 12.67
C TRP A 56 18.49 -12.39 12.14
N HIS A 57 19.61 -12.12 11.46
CA HIS A 57 19.85 -10.83 10.81
C HIS A 57 18.93 -10.64 9.61
N ALA A 58 18.72 -11.70 8.80
CA ALA A 58 17.75 -11.68 7.71
C ALA A 58 16.31 -11.40 8.22
N LEU A 59 15.90 -12.07 9.30
CA LEU A 59 14.60 -11.81 9.93
C LEU A 59 14.50 -10.38 10.49
N ALA A 60 15.55 -9.86 11.12
CA ALA A 60 15.56 -8.51 11.66
C ALA A 60 15.41 -7.46 10.54
N VAL A 61 16.11 -7.63 9.41
CA VAL A 61 15.98 -6.75 8.24
C VAL A 61 14.55 -6.80 7.70
N ASP A 62 13.97 -7.98 7.58
CA ASP A 62 12.59 -8.14 7.10
C ASP A 62 11.57 -7.46 8.03
N VAL A 63 11.70 -7.66 9.36
CA VAL A 63 10.83 -7.00 10.36
C VAL A 63 10.94 -5.48 10.27
N VAL A 64 12.15 -4.95 10.11
CA VAL A 64 12.34 -3.50 9.98
C VAL A 64 11.76 -3.00 8.64
N GLY A 65 11.95 -3.74 7.55
CA GLY A 65 11.36 -3.41 6.24
C GLY A 65 9.83 -3.36 6.30
N VAL A 66 9.20 -4.35 6.93
CA VAL A 66 7.76 -4.36 7.18
C VAL A 66 7.34 -3.19 8.05
N ALA A 67 8.06 -2.92 9.14
CA ALA A 67 7.73 -1.82 10.04
C ALA A 67 7.80 -0.46 9.33
N THR A 68 8.82 -0.22 8.50
CA THR A 68 8.94 1.03 7.78
C THR A 68 7.95 1.14 6.62
N ALA A 69 7.59 0.03 5.96
CA ALA A 69 6.50 -0.01 4.99
C ALA A 69 5.15 0.34 5.63
N VAL A 70 4.87 -0.17 6.84
CA VAL A 70 3.66 0.20 7.61
C VAL A 70 3.66 1.69 7.95
N VAL A 71 4.79 2.24 8.41
CA VAL A 71 4.91 3.68 8.69
C VAL A 71 4.65 4.51 7.43
N ALA A 72 5.24 4.13 6.30
CA ALA A 72 5.02 4.79 5.01
C ALA A 72 3.54 4.75 4.60
N GLN A 73 2.90 3.58 4.69
CA GLN A 73 1.49 3.40 4.40
C GLN A 73 0.59 4.29 5.27
N LEU A 74 0.85 4.33 6.58
CA LEU A 74 0.10 5.18 7.51
C LEU A 74 0.33 6.66 7.23
N TRP A 75 1.56 7.06 6.94
CA TRP A 75 1.87 8.45 6.59
C TRP A 75 1.14 8.87 5.31
N VAL A 76 1.16 8.06 4.23
CA VAL A 76 0.41 8.34 2.99
C VAL A 76 -1.09 8.43 3.29
N THR A 77 -1.63 7.52 4.11
CA THR A 77 -3.03 7.54 4.54
C THR A 77 -3.42 8.87 5.19
N GLY A 78 -2.58 9.40 6.10
CA GLY A 78 -2.84 10.68 6.75
C GLY A 78 -2.57 11.90 5.88
N ALA A 79 -1.72 11.77 4.85
CA ALA A 79 -1.46 12.82 3.86
C ALA A 79 -2.64 12.99 2.90
N LEU A 80 -3.31 11.90 2.55
CA LEU A 80 -4.42 11.85 1.60
C LEU A 80 -5.81 11.98 2.25
N LEU A 81 -5.87 12.09 3.58
CA LEU A 81 -7.10 12.08 4.38
C LEU A 81 -8.22 13.02 3.88
N ASP A 82 -7.84 14.21 3.42
CA ASP A 82 -8.79 15.26 3.04
C ASP A 82 -9.19 15.21 1.55
N LEU A 83 -8.54 14.36 0.74
CA LEU A 83 -8.82 14.23 -0.70
C LEU A 83 -10.28 13.84 -1.03
N PRO A 84 -10.94 12.91 -0.30
CA PRO A 84 -12.34 12.57 -0.59
C PRO A 84 -13.29 13.76 -0.46
N ARG A 85 -12.91 14.78 0.33
CA ARG A 85 -13.70 16.01 0.54
C ARG A 85 -13.24 17.15 -0.39
N GLY A 86 -12.38 16.86 -1.36
CA GLY A 86 -11.79 17.86 -2.26
C GLY A 86 -10.68 18.72 -1.62
N GLY A 87 -10.27 18.40 -0.39
CA GLY A 87 -9.24 19.15 0.33
C GLY A 87 -7.81 18.94 -0.20
N PRO A 88 -6.84 19.72 0.29
CA PRO A 88 -5.43 19.57 -0.07
C PRO A 88 -4.79 18.35 0.61
N ALA A 89 -3.66 17.88 0.05
CA ALA A 89 -2.81 16.91 0.75
C ALA A 89 -2.13 17.60 1.95
N ARG A 90 -2.09 16.92 3.10
CA ARG A 90 -1.54 17.47 4.36
C ARG A 90 -0.37 16.67 4.88
N TRP A 91 0.82 17.19 4.72
CA TRP A 91 2.07 16.50 5.09
C TRP A 91 2.36 16.51 6.60
N ARG A 92 2.17 17.66 7.26
CA ARG A 92 2.42 17.78 8.70
C ARG A 92 1.42 16.97 9.50
N GLY A 93 1.91 16.20 10.48
CA GLY A 93 1.08 15.34 11.33
C GLY A 93 0.40 14.18 10.58
N ALA A 94 0.85 13.86 9.36
CA ALA A 94 0.25 12.80 8.55
C ALA A 94 0.29 11.44 9.25
N LEU A 95 1.42 11.08 9.87
CA LEU A 95 1.54 9.80 10.57
C LEU A 95 0.51 9.64 11.70
N VAL A 96 0.30 10.67 12.53
CA VAL A 96 -0.67 10.64 13.63
C VAL A 96 -2.10 10.45 13.10
N ARG A 97 -2.48 11.26 12.10
CA ARG A 97 -3.81 11.16 11.48
C ARG A 97 -4.01 9.81 10.80
N GLY A 98 -3.00 9.37 10.05
CA GLY A 98 -3.00 8.10 9.33
C GLY A 98 -3.14 6.91 10.26
N THR A 99 -2.40 6.89 11.36
CA THR A 99 -2.51 5.87 12.42
C THR A 99 -3.92 5.84 13.01
N ALA A 100 -4.46 7.00 13.37
CA ALA A 100 -5.81 7.10 13.92
C ALA A 100 -6.89 6.63 12.94
N VAL A 101 -6.72 6.89 11.64
CA VAL A 101 -7.63 6.48 10.57
C VAL A 101 -7.49 4.99 10.25
N GLY A 102 -6.27 4.48 10.13
CA GLY A 102 -5.98 3.07 9.89
C GLY A 102 -6.52 2.20 11.00
N TRP A 103 -6.32 2.60 12.26
CA TRP A 103 -6.89 1.91 13.42
C TRP A 103 -8.42 1.92 13.42
N ARG A 104 -9.04 3.05 13.05
CA ARG A 104 -10.50 3.13 12.88
C ARG A 104 -10.99 2.24 11.75
N ALA A 105 -10.26 2.16 10.63
CA ALA A 105 -10.62 1.33 9.49
C ALA A 105 -10.60 -0.16 9.84
N LEU A 106 -9.52 -0.62 10.49
CA LEU A 106 -9.37 -2.00 10.96
C LEU A 106 -10.48 -2.39 11.94
N ARG A 107 -10.85 -1.50 12.87
CA ARG A 107 -11.94 -1.78 13.82
C ARG A 107 -13.32 -1.77 13.18
N ARG A 108 -13.54 -0.99 12.12
CA ARG A 108 -14.85 -0.85 11.48
C ARG A 108 -15.14 -1.90 10.44
N ALA A 109 -14.18 -2.21 9.56
CA ALA A 109 -14.39 -3.15 8.47
C ALA A 109 -13.09 -3.87 8.11
N PRO A 110 -12.61 -4.79 8.97
CA PRO A 110 -11.36 -5.50 8.74
C PRO A 110 -11.39 -6.29 7.42
N GLY A 111 -12.54 -6.85 7.04
CA GLY A 111 -12.71 -7.55 5.75
C GLY A 111 -12.51 -6.65 4.52
N THR A 112 -12.94 -5.39 4.57
CA THR A 112 -12.71 -4.43 3.47
C THR A 112 -11.25 -4.01 3.40
N VAL A 113 -10.60 -3.83 4.55
CA VAL A 113 -9.17 -3.55 4.61
C VAL A 113 -8.38 -4.70 4.02
N LEU A 114 -8.69 -5.94 4.42
CA LEU A 114 -8.06 -7.14 3.87
C LEU A 114 -8.27 -7.25 2.36
N ALA A 115 -9.49 -6.99 1.87
CA ALA A 115 -9.76 -6.98 0.43
C ALA A 115 -8.94 -5.92 -0.32
N GLY A 116 -8.75 -4.74 0.28
CA GLY A 116 -7.88 -3.69 -0.25
C GLY A 116 -6.41 -4.11 -0.30
N VAL A 117 -5.92 -4.76 0.76
CA VAL A 117 -4.56 -5.32 0.83
C VAL A 117 -4.37 -6.40 -0.23
N VAL A 118 -5.30 -7.34 -0.37
CA VAL A 118 -5.24 -8.40 -1.39
C VAL A 118 -5.26 -7.83 -2.80
N ALA A 119 -6.14 -6.85 -3.08
CA ALA A 119 -6.20 -6.20 -4.38
C ALA A 119 -4.91 -5.43 -4.72
N GLY A 120 -4.37 -4.68 -3.75
CA GLY A 120 -3.08 -4.00 -3.90
C GLY A 120 -1.92 -4.98 -4.08
N GLY A 121 -1.91 -6.06 -3.31
CA GLY A 121 -0.92 -7.14 -3.40
C GLY A 121 -0.95 -7.86 -4.75
N ALA A 122 -2.14 -8.09 -5.32
CA ALA A 122 -2.27 -8.65 -6.66
C ALA A 122 -1.67 -7.73 -7.74
N VAL A 123 -1.93 -6.42 -7.65
CA VAL A 123 -1.31 -5.43 -8.56
C VAL A 123 0.21 -5.39 -8.36
N SER A 124 0.67 -5.41 -7.11
CA SER A 124 2.11 -5.48 -6.80
C SER A 124 2.75 -6.70 -7.44
N ALA A 125 2.17 -7.89 -7.26
CA ALA A 125 2.66 -9.13 -7.84
C ALA A 125 2.72 -9.09 -9.38
N VAL A 126 1.73 -8.48 -10.04
CA VAL A 126 1.76 -8.30 -11.50
C VAL A 126 2.94 -7.43 -11.94
N LEU A 127 3.35 -6.46 -11.13
CA LEU A 127 4.47 -5.57 -11.45
C LEU A 127 5.83 -6.19 -11.10
N THR A 128 5.91 -6.95 -10.00
CA THR A 128 7.19 -7.47 -9.49
C THR A 128 7.52 -8.86 -10.01
N VAL A 129 6.55 -9.76 -10.17
CA VAL A 129 6.81 -11.16 -10.59
C VAL A 129 7.47 -11.23 -11.97
N PRO A 130 7.00 -10.52 -13.03
CA PRO A 130 7.66 -10.58 -14.33
C PRO A 130 9.09 -10.02 -14.29
N ALA A 131 9.33 -8.97 -13.50
CA ALA A 131 10.66 -8.39 -13.32
C ALA A 131 11.61 -9.38 -12.60
N SER A 132 11.11 -10.05 -11.56
CA SER A 132 11.86 -11.09 -10.85
C SER A 132 12.17 -12.29 -11.74
N VAL A 133 11.20 -12.74 -12.57
CA VAL A 133 11.42 -13.83 -13.54
C VAL A 133 12.46 -13.44 -14.60
N ALA A 134 12.39 -12.21 -15.12
CA ALA A 134 13.36 -11.71 -16.09
C ALA A 134 14.77 -11.54 -15.49
N ALA A 135 14.87 -11.18 -14.21
CA ALA A 135 16.13 -10.95 -13.52
C ALA A 135 16.82 -12.24 -13.03
N LEU A 136 16.04 -13.24 -12.59
CA LEU A 136 16.56 -14.46 -11.94
C LEU A 136 16.47 -15.70 -12.84
N GLY A 137 15.61 -15.69 -13.87
CA GLY A 137 15.26 -16.87 -14.66
C GLY A 137 14.23 -17.76 -13.95
N ALA A 138 13.30 -18.36 -14.70
CA ALA A 138 12.15 -19.10 -14.15
C ALA A 138 12.55 -20.23 -13.19
N ASP A 139 13.66 -20.92 -13.45
CA ASP A 139 14.14 -22.05 -12.64
C ASP A 139 14.77 -21.63 -11.30
N ARG A 140 15.25 -20.39 -11.17
CA ARG A 140 15.84 -19.86 -9.91
C ARG A 140 14.86 -19.08 -9.05
N VAL A 141 13.65 -18.81 -9.54
CA VAL A 141 12.56 -18.22 -8.72
C VAL A 141 12.02 -19.24 -7.69
N LEU A 142 12.26 -20.55 -7.91
CA LEU A 142 11.82 -21.65 -7.04
C LEU A 142 12.96 -22.52 -6.48
N GLY A 143 14.22 -22.27 -6.87
CA GLY A 143 15.40 -23.06 -6.50
C GLY A 143 16.31 -22.40 -5.43
N PRO A 144 17.37 -23.07 -4.94
CA PRO A 144 18.28 -22.51 -3.96
C PRO A 144 18.97 -21.27 -4.54
N LEU A 145 18.78 -20.13 -3.90
CA LEU A 145 19.36 -18.86 -4.34
C LEU A 145 20.84 -18.83 -3.98
N ASP A 146 21.71 -19.26 -4.89
CA ASP A 146 23.08 -18.71 -4.91
C ASP A 146 22.98 -17.18 -5.03
N THR A 147 23.87 -16.47 -4.33
CA THR A 147 23.81 -15.00 -4.18
C THR A 147 23.51 -14.29 -5.51
N PRO A 148 22.37 -13.59 -5.64
CA PRO A 148 21.98 -12.96 -6.89
C PRO A 148 23.01 -11.88 -7.26
N GLY A 149 23.38 -11.81 -8.54
CA GLY A 149 24.27 -10.76 -9.03
C GLY A 149 23.65 -9.37 -8.85
N ALA A 150 24.49 -8.33 -8.68
CA ALA A 150 24.07 -6.96 -8.38
C ALA A 150 23.00 -6.39 -9.34
N GLY A 151 23.00 -6.82 -10.62
CA GLY A 151 21.97 -6.43 -11.58
C GLY A 151 20.57 -6.98 -11.27
N ALA A 152 20.47 -8.24 -10.81
CA ALA A 152 19.19 -8.83 -10.43
C ALA A 152 18.63 -8.19 -9.16
N PHE A 153 19.52 -7.87 -8.21
CA PHE A 153 19.18 -7.11 -7.01
C PHE A 153 18.64 -5.70 -7.34
N ALA A 154 19.31 -4.98 -8.25
CA ALA A 154 18.87 -3.65 -8.67
C ALA A 154 17.48 -3.68 -9.35
N VAL A 155 17.21 -4.68 -10.19
CA VAL A 155 15.89 -4.86 -10.83
C VAL A 155 14.81 -5.18 -9.80
N ALA A 156 15.09 -6.07 -8.84
CA ALA A 156 14.19 -6.38 -7.74
C ALA A 156 13.84 -5.12 -6.94
N ALA A 157 14.85 -4.37 -6.49
CA ALA A 157 14.67 -3.14 -5.72
C ALA A 157 13.89 -2.06 -6.51
N ALA A 158 14.20 -1.89 -7.79
CA ALA A 158 13.49 -0.93 -8.65
C ALA A 158 12.02 -1.34 -8.86
N SER A 159 11.75 -2.64 -9.10
CA SER A 159 10.40 -3.15 -9.27
C SER A 159 9.57 -3.01 -7.99
N ASP A 160 10.17 -3.23 -6.82
CA ASP A 160 9.49 -3.09 -5.54
C ASP A 160 9.20 -1.62 -5.19
N ALA A 161 10.15 -0.71 -5.49
CA ALA A 161 9.92 0.72 -5.37
C ALA A 161 8.77 1.17 -6.27
N LEU A 162 8.73 0.73 -7.53
CA LEU A 162 7.64 1.03 -8.46
C LEU A 162 6.30 0.47 -7.97
N ALA A 163 6.28 -0.79 -7.52
CA ALA A 163 5.09 -1.42 -6.98
C ALA A 163 4.57 -0.67 -5.75
N SER A 164 5.45 -0.23 -4.85
CA SER A 164 5.10 0.60 -3.70
C SER A 164 4.50 1.93 -4.13
N VAL A 165 5.11 2.65 -5.07
CA VAL A 165 4.55 3.93 -5.58
C VAL A 165 3.15 3.74 -6.19
N VAL A 166 2.94 2.63 -6.90
CA VAL A 166 1.66 2.32 -7.54
C VAL A 166 0.57 1.93 -6.54
N THR A 167 0.90 1.15 -5.51
CA THR A 167 -0.09 0.48 -4.65
C THR A 167 -0.40 1.25 -3.36
N LEU A 168 0.58 1.96 -2.77
CA LEU A 168 0.40 2.73 -1.53
C LEU A 168 -0.79 3.72 -1.59
N PRO A 169 -0.97 4.52 -2.66
CA PRO A 169 -2.07 5.47 -2.74
C PRO A 169 -3.45 4.81 -2.69
N PHE A 170 -3.59 3.66 -3.35
CA PHE A 170 -4.85 2.93 -3.41
C PHE A 170 -5.26 2.44 -2.02
N LEU A 171 -4.37 1.73 -1.34
CA LEU A 171 -4.65 1.22 0.01
C LEU A 171 -4.89 2.36 1.00
N ALA A 172 -4.17 3.48 0.86
CA ALA A 172 -4.37 4.67 1.67
C ALA A 172 -5.80 5.23 1.52
N LEU A 173 -6.30 5.32 0.29
CA LEU A 173 -7.66 5.81 0.03
C LEU A 173 -8.73 4.83 0.52
N VAL A 174 -8.48 3.51 0.43
CA VAL A 174 -9.37 2.50 1.06
C VAL A 174 -9.45 2.73 2.57
N LEU A 175 -8.31 2.87 3.25
CA LEU A 175 -8.26 3.13 4.69
C LEU A 175 -8.96 4.44 5.07
N VAL A 176 -8.78 5.50 4.28
CA VAL A 176 -9.48 6.78 4.49
C VAL A 176 -10.99 6.61 4.36
N LEU A 177 -11.47 5.97 3.29
CA LEU A 177 -12.91 5.79 3.07
C LEU A 177 -13.55 4.98 4.19
N VAL A 178 -12.92 3.88 4.63
CA VAL A 178 -13.43 3.05 5.73
C VAL A 178 -13.31 3.76 7.09
N GLY A 179 -12.19 4.44 7.35
CA GLY A 179 -11.89 5.10 8.61
C GLY A 179 -12.62 6.44 8.83
N CYS A 180 -13.18 7.03 7.77
CA CYS A 180 -13.85 8.34 7.81
C CYS A 180 -15.32 8.34 7.40
N ALA A 181 -15.82 7.36 6.64
CA ALA A 181 -17.25 7.32 6.30
C ALA A 181 -18.08 6.85 7.51
N PRO A 182 -19.27 7.44 7.76
CA PRO A 182 -20.31 6.73 8.48
C PRO A 182 -20.76 5.57 7.60
N VAL A 183 -20.64 4.33 8.10
CA VAL A 183 -21.31 3.19 7.47
C VAL A 183 -22.80 3.38 7.72
N ARG A 184 -23.53 3.99 6.77
CA ARG A 184 -25.00 3.96 6.76
C ARG A 184 -25.46 2.97 5.69
N PRO A 185 -25.98 1.80 6.08
CA PRO A 185 -26.88 1.06 5.21
C PRO A 185 -28.19 1.85 5.15
N GLY A 186 -28.54 2.40 3.98
CA GLY A 186 -29.94 2.75 3.70
C GLY A 186 -30.34 4.22 3.53
N ASP A 187 -29.45 5.14 3.13
CA ASP A 187 -29.92 6.45 2.63
C ASP A 187 -30.54 6.28 1.23
N ARG A 188 -31.76 5.73 1.20
CA ARG A 188 -32.72 5.97 0.12
C ARG A 188 -33.01 7.46 0.17
N ARG A 189 -32.43 8.22 -0.76
CA ARG A 189 -33.04 9.49 -1.15
C ARG A 189 -34.42 9.17 -1.70
N ALA A 190 -35.47 9.43 -0.92
CA ALA A 190 -36.79 9.60 -1.48
C ALA A 190 -36.68 10.73 -2.51
N PRO A 191 -37.18 10.57 -3.74
CA PRO A 191 -37.33 11.70 -4.63
C PRO A 191 -38.40 12.61 -4.04
N ASP A 192 -37.99 13.81 -3.64
CA ASP A 192 -38.90 14.93 -3.44
C ASP A 192 -39.73 15.08 -4.72
N ARG A 193 -41.02 14.80 -4.61
CA ARG A 193 -41.99 15.16 -5.64
C ARG A 193 -42.49 16.56 -5.33
N PRO A 194 -42.57 17.48 -6.32
CA PRO A 194 -43.50 18.59 -6.25
C PRO A 194 -44.95 18.08 -6.31
#